data_AF-A0AAP0ATT6-F1
#
_entry.id   AF-A0AAP0ATT6-F1
#
_cell.length_a   1.000
_cell.length_b   1.000
_cell.length_c   1.000
_cell.angle_alpha   90.00
_cell.angle_beta   90.00
_cell.angle_gamma   90.00
#
_symmetry.space_group_name_H-M   'P 1'
#
loop_
_entity.id
_entity.type
_entity.pdbx_description
1 polymer ?
#
loop_
_entity_poly.entity_id
_entity_poly.type
_entity_poly.pdbx_seq_one_letter_code
_entity_poly.pdbx_strand_id
1 'polypeptide(L)'
;MSYRQRARRYINFSLRGFYIVQSPPSISMNSDLSMASLAKLCDANEDLLKSGIVRVLPPIFRSYGLTQAFSGPIVTLRVYEDNVLVRELIEECRDGDGRVLLVDGGGSTSCSLMGGNLVMLARNKGWSGIVVNGCVRDVDEINKYDIGIRALGSHPMKAKKKGVGEKRVPVIVSGLVIRDGEWLYAGSDGIVVSQTELRC
;
A
#
# COMPACT_ATOMS: atom_id res chain seq x y z
N MET A 1 24.31 -23.47 -9.59
CA MET A 1 23.60 -24.41 -10.48
C MET A 1 22.25 -24.73 -9.84
N SER A 2 21.19 -23.99 -10.19
CA SER A 2 20.24 -24.22 -11.30
C SER A 2 19.00 -24.96 -10.82
N TYR A 3 17.96 -24.16 -10.55
CA TYR A 3 16.58 -24.50 -10.19
C TYR A 3 15.82 -25.13 -11.39
N ARG A 4 16.48 -26.05 -12.12
CA ARG A 4 15.93 -26.78 -13.27
C ARG A 4 15.93 -28.27 -12.95
N GLN A 5 14.98 -28.73 -12.14
CA GLN A 5 14.46 -30.11 -12.12
C GLN A 5 13.37 -30.24 -11.05
N ARG A 6 12.18 -30.72 -11.45
CA ARG A 6 10.87 -30.80 -10.73
C ARG A 6 10.03 -29.53 -10.90
N ALA A 7 8.95 -29.47 -11.67
CA ALA A 7 8.02 -30.50 -12.12
C ALA A 7 7.63 -30.28 -13.59
N ARG A 8 8.09 -31.18 -14.46
CA ARG A 8 7.47 -31.48 -15.75
C ARG A 8 6.63 -32.74 -15.55
N ARG A 9 5.31 -32.55 -15.54
CA ARG A 9 4.19 -33.51 -15.73
C ARG A 9 2.99 -32.58 -15.58
N TYR A 10 2.28 -32.18 -16.63
CA TYR A 10 1.36 -33.00 -17.41
C TYR A 10 1.22 -32.42 -18.83
N ILE A 11 1.55 -33.21 -19.84
CA ILE A 11 0.96 -33.07 -21.18
C ILE A 11 0.69 -34.49 -21.65
N ASN A 12 -0.57 -34.88 -21.70
CA ASN A 12 -1.03 -35.98 -22.54
C ASN A 12 -2.27 -35.52 -23.30
N PHE A 13 -2.22 -35.78 -24.59
CA PHE A 13 -3.12 -35.33 -25.64
C PHE A 13 -4.37 -36.20 -25.65
N SER A 14 -5.57 -35.59 -25.65
CA SER A 14 -6.80 -36.27 -26.10
C SER A 14 -7.79 -35.23 -26.63
N LEU A 15 -8.36 -35.55 -27.78
CA LEU A 15 -9.25 -34.74 -28.60
C LEU A 15 -10.65 -34.65 -27.98
N ARG A 16 -11.29 -33.47 -28.15
CA ARG A 16 -12.67 -33.07 -27.78
C ARG A 16 -12.89 -32.59 -26.33
N GLY A 17 -13.38 -31.37 -26.20
CA GLY A 17 -14.09 -30.88 -25.02
C GLY A 17 -13.43 -29.68 -24.34
N PHE A 18 -14.14 -28.54 -24.35
CA PHE A 18 -13.98 -27.33 -23.54
C PHE A 18 -12.95 -27.41 -22.39
N TYR A 19 -11.86 -26.63 -22.49
CA TYR A 19 -10.97 -26.38 -21.36
C TYR A 19 -11.60 -25.33 -20.45
N ILE A 20 -12.08 -25.74 -19.28
CA ILE A 20 -12.23 -24.84 -18.15
C ILE A 20 -10.81 -24.57 -17.65
N VAL A 21 -10.26 -23.39 -17.97
CA VAL A 21 -9.07 -22.87 -17.28
C VAL A 21 -9.53 -22.58 -15.85
N GLN A 22 -9.27 -23.49 -14.91
CA GLN A 22 -9.37 -23.15 -13.50
C GLN A 22 -8.30 -22.09 -13.23
N SER A 23 -8.76 -20.87 -12.97
CA SER A 23 -7.94 -19.79 -12.44
C SER A 23 -7.12 -20.33 -11.25
N PRO A 24 -5.84 -19.95 -11.10
CA PRO A 24 -5.07 -20.32 -9.91
C PRO A 24 -5.85 -19.88 -8.66
N PRO A 25 -5.79 -20.65 -7.56
CA PRO A 25 -6.52 -20.30 -6.35
C PRO A 25 -6.09 -18.90 -5.92
N SER A 26 -7.07 -17.98 -5.87
CA SER A 26 -6.90 -16.66 -5.29
C SER A 26 -6.29 -16.83 -3.90
N ILE A 27 -5.06 -16.33 -3.70
CA ILE A 27 -4.46 -16.23 -2.37
C ILE A 27 -5.35 -15.28 -1.58
N SER A 28 -6.27 -15.85 -0.81
CA SER A 28 -7.09 -15.17 0.18
C SER A 28 -6.25 -15.01 1.44
N MET A 29 -5.26 -14.12 1.44
CA MET A 29 -4.68 -13.59 2.68
C MET A 29 -5.23 -12.19 2.88
N ASN A 30 -6.49 -12.10 3.32
CA ASN A 30 -7.08 -10.85 3.80
C ASN A 30 -8.31 -11.06 4.72
N SER A 31 -8.45 -12.22 5.37
CA SER A 31 -9.58 -12.47 6.29
C SER A 31 -9.34 -11.98 7.72
N ASP A 32 -8.10 -11.95 8.20
CA ASP A 32 -7.85 -11.83 9.65
C ASP A 32 -7.75 -10.37 10.13
N LEU A 33 -7.42 -9.43 9.23
CA LEU A 33 -7.48 -8.00 9.56
C LEU A 33 -8.91 -7.43 9.56
N SER A 34 -9.89 -8.19 9.05
CA SER A 34 -11.27 -7.72 8.96
C SER A 34 -11.95 -7.57 10.33
N MET A 35 -11.34 -8.06 11.41
CA MET A 35 -11.94 -8.10 12.76
C MET A 35 -11.05 -7.58 13.91
N ALA A 36 -9.77 -7.29 13.68
CA ALA A 36 -8.88 -6.75 14.71
C ALA A 36 -8.83 -5.21 14.64
N SER A 37 -9.36 -4.53 15.67
CA SER A 37 -9.18 -3.08 15.86
C SER A 37 -7.69 -2.77 16.05
N LEU A 38 -7.17 -1.67 15.47
CA LEU A 38 -5.79 -1.26 15.72
C LEU A 38 -5.55 -0.97 17.21
N ALA A 39 -6.57 -0.52 17.94
CA ALA A 39 -6.54 -0.47 19.40
C ALA A 39 -6.09 -1.80 20.05
N LYS A 40 -6.69 -2.94 19.66
CA LYS A 40 -6.30 -4.26 20.17
C LYS A 40 -4.88 -4.64 19.76
N LEU A 41 -4.47 -4.26 18.54
CA LEU A 41 -3.10 -4.47 18.06
C LEU A 41 -2.09 -3.70 18.93
N CYS A 42 -2.42 -2.47 19.34
CA CYS A 42 -1.61 -1.69 20.26
C CYS A 42 -1.58 -2.32 21.66
N ASP A 43 -2.74 -2.66 22.22
CA ASP A 43 -2.85 -3.26 23.57
C ASP A 43 -2.05 -4.57 23.67
N ALA A 44 -2.09 -5.41 22.63
CA ALA A 44 -1.35 -6.67 22.57
C ALA A 44 0.17 -6.51 22.39
N ASN A 45 0.64 -5.32 22.00
CA ASN A 45 2.04 -5.06 21.65
C ASN A 45 2.63 -3.88 22.44
N GLU A 46 2.17 -3.66 23.69
CA GLU A 46 2.58 -2.54 24.53
C GLU A 46 4.11 -2.47 24.74
N ASP A 47 4.77 -3.61 24.91
CA ASP A 47 6.23 -3.68 25.05
C ASP A 47 6.97 -3.27 23.76
N LEU A 48 6.39 -3.61 22.60
CA LEU A 48 6.94 -3.22 21.30
C LEU A 48 6.72 -1.74 21.02
N LEU A 49 5.65 -1.14 21.54
CA LEU A 49 5.42 0.30 21.53
C LEU A 49 6.46 1.03 22.39
N LYS A 50 6.71 0.56 23.62
CA LYS A 50 7.71 1.15 24.53
C LYS A 50 9.13 1.09 23.98
N SER A 51 9.47 0.00 23.29
CA SER A 51 10.78 -0.19 22.63
C SER A 51 10.90 0.52 21.27
N GLY A 52 9.80 1.08 20.74
CA GLY A 52 9.77 1.79 19.46
C GLY A 52 9.80 0.88 18.23
N ILE A 53 9.68 -0.45 18.40
CA ILE A 53 9.53 -1.41 17.31
C ILE A 53 8.19 -1.21 16.60
N VAL A 54 7.13 -1.01 17.39
CA VAL A 54 5.81 -0.58 16.93
C VAL A 54 5.66 0.92 17.17
N ARG A 55 5.11 1.62 16.20
CA ARG A 55 4.96 3.09 16.19
C ARG A 55 3.58 3.44 15.68
N VAL A 56 2.97 4.46 16.26
CA VAL A 56 1.65 4.97 15.83
C VAL A 56 1.86 6.32 15.16
N LEU A 57 1.36 6.48 13.94
CA LEU A 57 1.39 7.77 13.25
C LEU A 57 0.34 8.71 13.88
N PRO A 58 0.59 10.03 13.89
CA PRO A 58 -0.39 10.99 14.40
C PRO A 58 -1.66 10.98 13.54
N PRO A 59 -2.82 11.37 14.11
CA PRO A 59 -4.13 11.29 13.46
C PRO A 59 -4.36 12.45 12.46
N ILE A 60 -3.41 12.67 11.55
CA ILE A 60 -3.44 13.74 10.53
C ILE A 60 -3.93 13.25 9.17
N PHE A 61 -4.13 11.94 9.02
CA PHE A 61 -4.51 11.31 7.75
C PHE A 61 -6.03 11.15 7.65
N ARG A 62 -6.60 11.59 6.54
CA ARG A 62 -8.00 11.37 6.16
C ARG A 62 -8.12 10.08 5.35
N SER A 63 -9.27 9.42 5.50
CA SER A 63 -9.63 8.21 4.75
C SER A 63 -10.23 8.58 3.39
N TYR A 64 -9.77 7.89 2.34
CA TYR A 64 -10.33 7.92 0.99
C TYR A 64 -10.40 6.49 0.44
N GLY A 65 -11.32 6.25 -0.51
CA GLY A 65 -11.57 4.90 -1.04
C GLY A 65 -12.57 4.09 -0.20
N LEU A 66 -13.04 2.97 -0.75
CA LEU A 66 -14.04 2.11 -0.09
C LEU A 66 -13.43 1.25 1.02
N THR A 67 -12.16 0.87 0.88
CA THR A 67 -11.49 -0.02 1.83
C THR A 67 -11.03 0.77 3.06
N GLN A 68 -11.74 0.58 4.18
CA GLN A 68 -11.47 1.31 5.42
C GLN A 68 -10.27 0.77 6.20
N ALA A 69 -9.94 -0.52 6.04
CA ALA A 69 -8.81 -1.14 6.71
C ALA A 69 -7.95 -1.90 5.71
N PHE A 70 -6.63 -1.74 5.82
CA PHE A 70 -5.66 -2.39 4.95
C PHE A 70 -4.32 -2.51 5.67
N SER A 71 -3.52 -3.49 5.27
CA SER A 71 -2.18 -3.68 5.80
C SER A 71 -1.25 -4.32 4.79
N GLY A 72 0.04 -4.26 5.07
CA GLY A 72 1.05 -5.00 4.32
C GLY A 72 2.46 -4.45 4.48
N PRO A 73 3.44 -5.11 3.85
CA PRO A 73 4.80 -4.61 3.79
C PRO A 73 4.85 -3.31 2.97
N ILE A 74 5.59 -2.34 3.49
CA ILE A 74 5.70 -0.99 2.99
C ILE A 74 6.69 -0.97 1.82
N VAL A 75 6.31 -0.27 0.76
CA VAL A 75 7.24 0.25 -0.23
C VAL A 75 7.32 1.75 -0.06
N THR A 76 8.51 2.29 0.20
CA THR A 76 8.66 3.73 0.47
C THR A 76 9.04 4.51 -0.79
N LEU A 77 8.58 5.75 -0.86
CA LEU A 77 8.91 6.70 -1.91
C LEU A 77 9.01 8.10 -1.33
N ARG A 78 10.15 8.77 -1.53
CA ARG A 78 10.30 10.20 -1.23
C ARG A 78 10.21 11.02 -2.50
N VAL A 79 9.32 12.01 -2.52
CA VAL A 79 9.14 12.96 -3.62
C VAL A 79 8.80 14.34 -3.05
N TYR A 80 8.94 15.39 -3.86
CA TYR A 80 8.46 16.71 -3.49
C TYR A 80 7.72 17.34 -4.66
N GLU A 81 6.40 17.45 -4.53
CA GLU A 81 5.50 18.01 -5.55
C GLU A 81 5.67 17.41 -6.95
N ASP A 82 6.08 16.14 -7.04
CA ASP A 82 6.29 15.38 -8.27
C ASP A 82 5.70 13.97 -8.12
N ASN A 83 5.08 13.44 -9.17
CA ASN A 83 4.46 12.12 -9.12
C ASN A 83 4.78 11.22 -10.32
N VAL A 84 5.90 11.46 -11.02
CA VAL A 84 6.39 10.52 -12.04
C VAL A 84 6.81 9.21 -11.38
N LEU A 85 7.62 9.28 -10.32
CA LEU A 85 8.09 8.09 -9.60
C LEU A 85 6.97 7.36 -8.87
N VAL A 86 5.88 8.06 -8.49
CA VAL A 86 4.67 7.43 -7.91
C VAL A 86 4.06 6.47 -8.92
N ARG A 87 3.87 6.92 -10.17
CA ARG A 87 3.35 6.07 -11.25
C ARG A 87 4.28 4.89 -11.51
N GLU A 88 5.58 5.16 -11.72
CA GLU A 88 6.55 4.11 -12.04
C GLU A 88 6.58 3.01 -10.98
N LEU A 89 6.56 3.39 -9.69
CA LEU A 89 6.61 2.42 -8.60
C LEU A 89 5.35 1.55 -8.52
N ILE A 90 4.17 2.13 -8.83
CA ILE A 90 2.93 1.37 -8.97
C ILE A 90 3.01 0.38 -10.15
N GLU A 91 3.59 0.79 -11.28
CA GLU A 91 3.71 -0.01 -12.49
C GLU A 91 4.74 -1.15 -12.35
N GLU A 92 5.87 -0.89 -11.68
CA GLU A 92 6.96 -1.84 -11.42
C GLU A 92 6.54 -3.03 -10.56
N CYS A 93 5.60 -2.84 -9.64
CA CYS A 93 5.13 -3.91 -8.78
C CYS A 93 4.34 -4.92 -9.63
N ARG A 94 4.92 -6.12 -9.84
CA ARG A 94 4.48 -7.06 -10.88
C ARG A 94 3.05 -7.54 -10.70
N ASP A 95 2.64 -7.80 -9.48
CA ASP A 95 1.27 -7.94 -9.01
C ASP A 95 1.33 -7.55 -7.52
N GLY A 96 0.52 -6.58 -7.10
CA GLY A 96 0.57 -5.90 -5.81
C GLY A 96 0.38 -6.89 -4.68
N ASP A 97 1.51 -7.37 -4.17
CA ASP A 97 1.65 -8.54 -3.32
C ASP A 97 1.17 -8.24 -1.88
N GLY A 98 -0.07 -7.75 -1.74
CA GLY A 98 -0.62 -7.22 -0.50
C GLY A 98 0.13 -6.02 0.06
N ARG A 99 0.95 -5.32 -0.75
CA ARG A 99 1.85 -4.26 -0.28
C ARG A 99 1.14 -2.94 -0.04
N VAL A 100 1.75 -2.08 0.78
CA VAL A 100 1.32 -0.70 1.01
C VAL A 100 2.34 0.27 0.43
N LEU A 101 1.90 1.22 -0.40
CA LEU A 101 2.77 2.29 -0.89
C LEU A 101 2.74 3.45 0.12
N LEU A 102 3.90 3.83 0.66
CA LEU A 102 4.06 5.02 1.48
C LEU A 102 4.81 6.11 0.70
N VAL A 103 4.07 7.15 0.30
CA VAL A 103 4.60 8.31 -0.41
C VAL A 103 4.85 9.45 0.59
N ASP A 104 6.12 9.72 0.84
CA ASP A 104 6.56 10.92 1.55
C ASP A 104 6.68 12.11 0.59
N GLY A 105 5.63 12.94 0.59
CA GLY A 105 5.55 14.18 -0.18
C GLY A 105 6.11 15.41 0.53
N GLY A 106 6.81 15.23 1.65
CA GLY A 106 7.23 16.31 2.54
C GLY A 106 6.06 17.01 3.25
N GLY A 107 4.88 16.41 3.27
CA GLY A 107 3.67 17.01 3.84
C GLY A 107 3.12 18.21 3.04
N SER A 108 3.57 18.42 1.80
CA SER A 108 3.11 19.55 0.99
C SER A 108 1.61 19.46 0.72
N THR A 109 0.92 20.57 0.95
CA THR A 109 -0.50 20.77 0.63
C THR A 109 -0.70 21.64 -0.61
N SER A 110 0.36 22.01 -1.32
CA SER A 110 0.33 22.92 -2.48
C SER A 110 -0.12 22.22 -3.78
N CYS A 111 -0.06 20.89 -3.84
CA CYS A 111 -0.51 20.09 -4.97
C CYS A 111 -0.89 18.66 -4.57
N SER A 112 -1.53 17.94 -5.48
CA SER A 112 -1.86 16.53 -5.33
C SER A 112 -0.79 15.63 -5.96
N LEU A 113 -0.29 14.68 -5.18
CA LEU A 113 0.63 13.64 -5.65
C LEU A 113 -0.13 12.49 -6.32
N MET A 114 -1.41 12.32 -5.98
CA MET A 114 -2.23 11.20 -6.45
C MET A 114 -3.63 11.67 -6.85
N GLY A 115 -4.15 11.11 -7.93
CA GLY A 115 -5.52 11.34 -8.42
C GLY A 115 -6.14 10.03 -8.91
N GLY A 116 -7.38 10.09 -9.41
CA GLY A 116 -8.22 8.93 -9.72
C GLY A 116 -7.53 7.88 -10.59
N ASN A 117 -6.92 8.30 -11.70
CA ASN A 117 -6.16 7.42 -12.61
C ASN A 117 -5.03 6.62 -11.93
N LEU A 118 -4.32 7.22 -10.97
CA LEU A 118 -3.23 6.53 -10.26
C LEU A 118 -3.78 5.56 -9.23
N VAL A 119 -4.88 5.92 -8.55
CA VAL A 119 -5.57 5.03 -7.61
C VAL A 119 -6.16 3.83 -8.33
N MET A 120 -6.85 4.04 -9.46
CA MET A 120 -7.36 2.96 -10.31
C MET A 120 -6.24 2.03 -10.78
N LEU A 121 -5.09 2.59 -11.18
CA LEU A 121 -3.93 1.80 -11.57
C LEU A 121 -3.41 0.96 -10.41
N ALA A 122 -3.27 1.54 -9.22
CA ALA A 122 -2.81 0.81 -8.03
C ALA A 122 -3.77 -0.31 -7.63
N ARG A 123 -5.08 -0.05 -7.68
CA ARG A 123 -6.14 -1.03 -7.49
C ARG A 123 -6.00 -2.20 -8.46
N ASN A 124 -5.91 -1.91 -9.76
CA ASN A 124 -5.77 -2.96 -10.79
C ASN A 124 -4.45 -3.72 -10.65
N LYS A 125 -3.44 -3.07 -10.07
CA LYS A 125 -2.16 -3.66 -9.71
C LYS A 125 -2.20 -4.36 -8.36
N GLY A 126 -3.32 -4.51 -7.66
CA GLY A 126 -3.43 -5.32 -6.43
C GLY A 126 -2.85 -4.70 -5.15
N TRP A 127 -2.48 -3.41 -5.14
CA TRP A 127 -1.99 -2.77 -3.91
C TRP A 127 -3.04 -2.84 -2.78
N SER A 128 -2.60 -3.19 -1.56
CA SER A 128 -3.47 -3.24 -0.38
C SER A 128 -3.97 -1.84 0.00
N GLY A 129 -3.09 -0.86 -0.13
CA GLY A 129 -3.45 0.55 0.02
C GLY A 129 -2.27 1.50 -0.20
N ILE A 130 -2.56 2.79 -0.07
CA ILE A 130 -1.58 3.86 -0.26
C ILE A 130 -1.72 4.89 0.85
N VAL A 131 -0.60 5.26 1.44
CA VAL A 131 -0.49 6.35 2.40
C VAL A 131 0.33 7.47 1.77
N VAL A 132 -0.20 8.69 1.78
CA VAL A 132 0.41 9.88 1.16
C VAL A 132 0.60 10.94 2.24
N ASN A 133 1.86 11.21 2.60
CA ASN A 133 2.24 12.40 3.37
C ASN A 133 2.21 13.63 2.45
N GLY A 134 1.00 14.02 2.07
CA GLY A 134 0.67 15.07 1.11
C GLY A 134 -0.80 14.99 0.71
N CYS A 135 -1.19 15.65 -0.38
CA CYS A 135 -2.58 15.69 -0.84
C CYS A 135 -2.88 14.73 -2.00
N VAL A 136 -4.16 14.35 -2.09
CA VAL A 136 -4.77 13.65 -3.24
C VAL A 136 -5.72 14.58 -4.00
N ARG A 137 -6.32 14.12 -5.10
CA ARG A 137 -7.40 14.80 -5.82
C ARG A 137 -8.36 13.78 -6.43
N ASP A 138 -9.40 14.26 -7.11
CA ASP A 138 -10.42 13.41 -7.74
C ASP A 138 -11.14 12.54 -6.68
N VAL A 139 -11.45 13.13 -5.52
CA VAL A 139 -11.97 12.44 -4.33
C VAL A 139 -13.24 11.63 -4.62
N ASP A 140 -14.16 12.20 -5.40
CA ASP A 140 -15.42 11.53 -5.78
C ASP A 140 -15.19 10.28 -6.64
N GLU A 141 -14.11 10.26 -7.42
CA GLU A 141 -13.69 9.10 -8.21
C GLU A 141 -12.99 8.08 -7.32
N ILE A 142 -12.03 8.52 -6.49
CA ILE A 142 -11.28 7.67 -5.56
C ILE A 142 -12.22 6.91 -4.62
N ASN A 143 -13.26 7.56 -4.11
CA ASN A 143 -14.23 6.98 -3.18
C ASN A 143 -15.14 5.91 -3.82
N LYS A 144 -14.96 5.58 -5.10
CA LYS A 144 -15.64 4.47 -5.78
C LYS A 144 -14.76 3.23 -5.94
N TYR A 145 -13.47 3.30 -5.57
CA TYR A 145 -12.53 2.19 -5.73
C TYR A 145 -12.36 1.39 -4.43
N ASP A 146 -12.24 0.06 -4.56
CA ASP A 146 -12.04 -0.91 -3.48
C ASP A 146 -10.58 -0.99 -2.98
N ILE A 147 -9.93 0.16 -2.83
CA ILE A 147 -8.56 0.30 -2.32
C ILE A 147 -8.52 1.32 -1.19
N GLY A 148 -7.66 1.08 -0.20
CA GLY A 148 -7.53 1.96 0.96
C GLY A 148 -6.54 3.08 0.68
N ILE A 149 -6.97 4.32 0.86
CA ILE A 149 -6.11 5.49 0.70
C ILE A 149 -6.12 6.32 1.99
N ARG A 150 -4.94 6.80 2.38
CA ARG A 150 -4.75 7.74 3.49
C ARG A 150 -3.93 8.93 3.02
N ALA A 151 -4.40 10.15 3.26
CA ALA A 151 -3.68 11.36 2.86
C ALA A 151 -3.96 12.53 3.80
N LEU A 152 -3.11 13.56 3.80
CA LEU A 152 -3.32 14.74 4.66
C LEU A 152 -4.57 15.55 4.27
N GLY A 153 -4.94 15.49 2.99
CA GLY A 153 -6.11 16.17 2.47
C GLY A 153 -6.25 16.03 0.96
N SER A 154 -7.13 16.85 0.39
CA SER A 154 -7.34 16.94 -1.05
C SER A 154 -6.95 18.31 -1.59
N HIS A 155 -6.31 18.37 -2.75
CA HIS A 155 -5.94 19.62 -3.41
C HIS A 155 -6.06 19.47 -4.94
N PRO A 156 -6.78 20.37 -5.65
CA PRO A 156 -7.10 20.17 -7.08
C PRO A 156 -5.89 20.27 -8.02
N MET A 157 -4.87 21.07 -7.65
CA MET A 157 -3.67 21.26 -8.47
C MET A 157 -2.89 19.96 -8.64
N LYS A 158 -2.45 19.64 -9.86
CA LYS A 158 -1.61 18.48 -10.16
C LYS A 158 -0.15 18.71 -9.73
N ALA A 159 0.53 17.65 -9.30
CA ALA A 159 1.97 17.65 -9.15
C ALA A 159 2.72 17.87 -10.47
N LYS A 160 4.00 18.25 -10.35
CA LYS A 160 4.97 18.37 -11.45
C LYS A 160 5.32 16.99 -12.01
N LYS A 161 5.97 16.99 -13.17
CA LYS A 161 6.30 15.80 -13.95
C LYS A 161 7.76 15.77 -14.40
N LYS A 162 8.68 16.01 -13.46
CA LYS A 162 10.12 16.09 -13.67
C LYS A 162 10.85 14.76 -13.44
N GLY A 163 10.25 13.78 -12.74
CA GLY A 163 10.93 12.50 -12.49
C GLY A 163 11.90 12.53 -11.31
N VAL A 164 11.73 13.49 -10.39
CA VAL A 164 12.63 13.68 -9.25
C VAL A 164 12.11 13.00 -7.99
N GLY A 165 13.01 12.39 -7.23
CA GLY A 165 12.73 11.72 -5.96
C GLY A 165 13.56 10.46 -5.78
N GLU A 166 13.25 9.70 -4.74
CA GLU A 166 14.04 8.54 -4.30
C GLU A 166 13.09 7.38 -3.94
N LYS A 167 13.24 6.24 -4.63
CA LYS A 167 12.49 5.01 -4.38
C LYS A 167 13.18 4.18 -3.29
N ARG A 168 12.41 3.53 -2.42
CA ARG A 168 12.87 2.56 -1.40
C ARG A 168 13.92 3.12 -0.44
N VAL A 169 13.82 4.41 -0.11
CA VAL A 169 14.66 5.06 0.92
C VAL A 169 13.88 5.22 2.21
N PRO A 170 14.54 5.28 3.38
CA PRO A 170 13.85 5.67 4.61
C PRO A 170 13.16 7.02 4.45
N VAL A 171 11.90 7.11 4.85
CA VAL A 171 11.09 8.33 4.82
C VAL A 171 10.81 8.84 6.24
N ILE A 172 10.47 10.12 6.35
CA ILE A 172 10.16 10.74 7.65
C ILE A 172 8.74 11.28 7.59
N VAL A 173 7.84 10.68 8.36
CA VAL A 173 6.45 11.09 8.47
C VAL A 173 6.20 11.57 9.88
N SER A 174 5.96 12.87 10.05
CA SER A 174 5.72 13.48 11.36
C SER A 174 6.79 13.17 12.42
N GLY A 175 8.06 13.16 12.01
CA GLY A 175 9.20 12.85 12.88
C GLY A 175 9.48 11.37 13.09
N LEU A 176 8.62 10.47 12.59
CA LEU A 176 8.83 9.03 12.63
C LEU A 176 9.53 8.55 11.36
N VAL A 177 10.64 7.83 11.56
CA VAL A 177 11.38 7.21 10.47
C VAL A 177 10.71 5.90 10.10
N ILE A 178 10.36 5.73 8.83
CA ILE A 178 9.75 4.52 8.28
C ILE A 178 10.64 3.98 7.17
N ARG A 179 10.88 2.67 7.18
CA ARG A 179 11.78 2.01 6.22
C ARG A 179 11.02 1.14 5.24
N ASP A 180 11.61 1.00 4.04
CA ASP A 180 11.15 0.03 3.05
C ASP A 180 11.17 -1.38 3.66
N GLY A 181 10.10 -2.16 3.44
CA GLY A 181 9.94 -3.51 3.97
C GLY A 181 9.38 -3.61 5.40
N GLU A 182 9.25 -2.51 6.14
CA GLU A 182 8.47 -2.48 7.39
C GLU A 182 6.99 -2.77 7.12
N TRP A 183 6.18 -2.97 8.16
CA TRP A 183 4.75 -3.26 8.03
C TRP A 183 3.89 -2.06 8.41
N LEU A 184 2.82 -1.83 7.65
CA LEU A 184 1.82 -0.82 7.94
C LEU A 184 0.45 -1.45 8.13
N TYR A 185 -0.28 -0.97 9.12
CA TYR A 185 -1.67 -1.31 9.41
C TYR A 185 -2.47 -0.03 9.49
N ALA A 186 -3.44 0.15 8.61
CA ALA A 186 -4.32 1.31 8.57
C ALA A 186 -5.75 0.87 8.86
N GLY A 187 -6.46 1.65 9.67
CA GLY A 187 -7.83 1.40 10.08
C GLY A 187 -8.61 2.71 10.22
N SER A 188 -9.78 2.61 10.83
CA SER A 188 -10.63 3.78 11.14
C SER A 188 -10.07 4.63 12.28
N ASP A 189 -9.30 4.03 13.18
CA ASP A 189 -8.76 4.60 14.41
C ASP A 189 -7.32 5.13 14.25
N GLY A 190 -6.62 4.80 13.16
CA GLY A 190 -5.30 5.36 12.89
C GLY A 190 -4.44 4.55 11.91
N ILE A 191 -3.13 4.73 12.04
CA ILE A 191 -2.11 3.99 11.31
C ILE A 191 -1.02 3.55 12.28
N VAL A 192 -0.72 2.25 12.26
CA VAL A 192 0.36 1.61 13.01
C VAL A 192 1.45 1.17 12.04
N VAL A 193 2.71 1.35 12.42
CA VAL A 193 3.89 0.87 11.69
C VAL A 193 4.69 -0.04 12.61
N SER A 194 5.21 -1.13 12.06
CA SER A 194 6.03 -2.10 12.80
C SER A 194 7.26 -2.50 11.98
N GLN A 195 8.38 -2.79 12.63
CA GLN A 195 9.57 -3.29 11.93
C GLN A 195 9.34 -4.67 11.30
N THR A 196 8.43 -5.46 11.86
CA THR A 196 8.09 -6.81 11.42
C THR A 196 6.57 -7.00 11.37
N GLU A 197 6.13 -8.04 10.67
CA GLU A 197 4.73 -8.44 10.69
C GLU A 197 4.29 -8.74 12.13
N LEU A 198 3.22 -8.08 12.57
CA LEU A 198 2.51 -8.38 13.80
C LEU A 198 1.49 -9.47 13.52
N ARG A 199 1.53 -10.53 14.33
CA ARG A 199 0.50 -11.58 14.30
C ARG A 199 -0.63 -11.16 15.23
N CYS A 200 -1.85 -11.21 14.71
CA CYS A 200 -3.08 -11.06 15.49
C CYS A 200 -3.41 -12.39 16.15
#